data_AF-A0A7Y3BYR7-F1
#
_entry.id   AF-A0A7Y3BYR7-F1
#
_cell.length_a   1.000
_cell.length_b   1.000
_cell.length_c   1.000
_cell.angle_alpha   90.00
_cell.angle_beta   90.00
_cell.angle_gamma   90.00
#
_symmetry.space_group_name_H-M   'P 1'
#
loop_
_entity.id
_entity.type
_entity.pdbx_description
1 polymer ?
#
loop_
_entity_poly.entity_id
_entity_poly.type
_entity_poly.pdbx_seq_one_letter_code
_entity_poly.pdbx_strand_id
1 'polypeptide(L)'
;MNLRIWLAIGVAALGWGTSGVAQRAALAEGIPPVALVAVRSLMATVLLIVMIRLAGRSLPTTRQAWKLGAVMGLLNLSVPFVTMAIALQFA
;
A
#
# COMPACT_ATOMS: atom_id res chain seq x y z
N MET A 1 -9.21 17.60 -22.46
CA MET A 1 -8.63 16.78 -21.37
C MET A 1 -9.62 16.76 -20.21
N ASN A 2 -10.09 15.59 -19.78
CA ASN A 2 -11.29 15.48 -18.93
C ASN A 2 -11.01 15.84 -17.45
N LEU A 3 -11.84 16.71 -16.86
CA LEU A 3 -11.75 17.15 -15.45
C LEU A 3 -11.66 15.97 -14.46
N ARG A 4 -12.35 14.86 -14.75
CA ARG A 4 -12.31 13.62 -13.96
C ARG A 4 -10.90 13.05 -13.80
N ILE A 5 -10.08 13.13 -14.85
CA ILE A 5 -8.70 12.63 -14.84
C ILE A 5 -7.85 13.54 -13.94
N TRP A 6 -8.00 14.85 -14.08
CA TRP A 6 -7.29 15.81 -13.23
C TRP A 6 -7.65 15.68 -11.75
N LEU A 7 -8.93 15.44 -11.44
CA LEU A 7 -9.36 15.15 -10.07
C LEU A 7 -8.73 13.86 -9.54
N ALA A 8 -8.71 12.79 -10.32
CA ALA A 8 -8.06 11.54 -9.92
C ALA A 8 -6.55 11.73 -9.67
N ILE A 9 -5.86 12.49 -10.52
CA ILE A 9 -4.45 12.84 -10.33
C ILE A 9 -4.25 13.66 -9.06
N GLY A 10 -5.07 14.68 -8.83
CA GLY A 10 -4.98 15.52 -7.63
C GLY A 10 -5.16 14.72 -6.34
N VAL A 11 -6.16 13.84 -6.28
CA VAL A 11 -6.40 12.96 -5.13
C VAL A 11 -5.23 11.99 -4.93
N ALA A 12 -4.71 11.40 -6.00
CA ALA A 12 -3.56 10.51 -5.93
C ALA A 12 -2.31 11.25 -5.42
N ALA A 13 -2.05 12.46 -5.92
CA ALA A 13 -0.92 13.29 -5.51
C ALA A 13 -0.99 13.63 -4.01
N LEU A 14 -2.17 14.00 -3.51
CA LEU A 14 -2.38 14.26 -2.09
C LEU A 14 -2.16 12.99 -1.25
N GLY A 15 -2.70 11.85 -1.69
CA GLY A 15 -2.53 10.57 -0.97
C GLY A 15 -1.08 10.11 -0.90
N TRP A 16 -0.32 10.24 -1.99
CA TRP A 16 1.10 9.88 -2.01
C TRP A 16 1.97 10.90 -1.25
N GLY A 17 1.68 12.19 -1.36
CA GLY A 17 2.41 13.25 -0.66
C GLY A 17 2.28 13.16 0.87
N THR A 18 1.05 13.00 1.36
CA THR A 18 0.80 12.89 2.82
C THR A 18 1.31 11.57 3.40
N SER A 19 1.35 10.50 2.60
CA SER A 19 1.87 9.20 3.02
C SER A 19 3.32 9.29 3.51
N GLY A 20 4.19 10.05 2.83
CA GLY A 20 5.59 10.18 3.24
C GLY A 20 5.75 10.88 4.60
N VAL A 21 4.98 11.94 4.83
CA VAL A 21 4.94 12.67 6.11
C VAL A 21 4.45 11.76 7.23
N ALA A 22 3.37 11.02 7.00
CA ALA A 22 2.81 10.08 7.97
C ALA A 22 3.79 8.94 8.32
N GLN A 23 4.51 8.41 7.33
CA GLN A 23 5.54 7.38 7.57
C GLN A 23 6.68 7.90 8.44
N ARG A 24 7.15 9.13 8.18
CA ARG A 24 8.21 9.75 9.00
C ARG A 24 7.72 9.98 10.44
N ALA A 25 6.49 10.46 10.61
CA ALA A 25 5.89 10.63 11.93
C ALA A 25 5.79 9.29 12.70
N ALA A 26 5.31 8.23 12.03
CA ALA A 26 5.23 6.90 12.63
C ALA A 26 6.60 6.32 13.04
N LEU A 27 7.63 6.53 12.22
CA LEU A 27 9.00 6.13 12.55
C LEU A 27 9.56 6.93 13.75
N ALA A 28 9.25 8.22 13.84
CA ALA A 28 9.66 9.07 14.96
C ALA A 28 9.03 8.64 16.30
N GLU A 29 7.82 8.08 16.27
CA GLU A 29 7.14 7.44 17.42
C GLU A 29 7.74 6.06 17.78
N GLY A 30 8.81 5.63 17.10
CA GLY A 30 9.51 4.38 17.39
C GLY A 30 8.89 3.14 16.75
N ILE A 31 7.92 3.28 15.83
CA ILE A 31 7.33 2.14 15.13
C ILE A 31 8.38 1.51 14.21
N PRO A 32 8.66 0.19 14.32
CA PRO A 32 9.62 -0.47 13.44
C PRO A 32 9.21 -0.39 11.96
N PRO A 33 10.15 -0.22 11.01
CA PRO A 33 9.87 -0.12 9.57
C PRO A 33 9.03 -1.29 9.03
N VAL A 34 9.32 -2.52 9.47
CA VAL A 34 8.59 -3.71 9.05
C VAL A 34 7.14 -3.69 9.55
N ALA A 35 6.91 -3.27 10.80
CA ALA A 35 5.58 -3.17 11.38
C ALA A 35 4.75 -2.10 10.66
N LEU A 36 5.35 -0.95 10.33
CA LEU A 36 4.72 0.12 9.56
C LEU A 36 4.21 -0.38 8.20
N VAL A 37 5.05 -1.10 7.45
CA VAL A 37 4.66 -1.66 6.14
C VAL A 37 3.61 -2.75 6.29
N ALA A 38 3.70 -3.59 7.33
CA ALA A 38 2.72 -4.65 7.60
C ALA A 38 1.33 -4.07 7.88
N VAL A 39 1.21 -3.09 8.78
CA VAL A 39 -0.06 -2.43 9.11
C VAL A 39 -0.66 -1.75 7.87
N ARG A 40 0.16 -1.01 7.11
CA ARG A 40 -0.28 -0.39 5.84
C ARG A 40 -0.84 -1.43 4.86
N SER A 41 -0.14 -2.56 4.70
CA SER A 41 -0.53 -3.63 3.79
C SER A 41 -1.81 -4.33 4.26
N LEU A 42 -2.00 -4.47 5.58
CA LEU A 42 -3.23 -5.00 6.16
C LEU A 42 -4.41 -4.06 5.87
N MET A 43 -4.25 -2.76 6.09
CA MET A 43 -5.29 -1.76 5.78
C MET A 43 -5.69 -1.79 4.31
N ALA A 44 -4.70 -1.81 3.41
CA ALA A 44 -4.94 -1.91 1.97
C ALA A 44 -5.67 -3.22 1.60
N THR A 45 -5.30 -4.32 2.23
CA THR A 45 -5.94 -5.63 2.01
C THR A 45 -7.40 -5.63 2.47
N VAL A 46 -7.69 -5.10 3.65
CA VAL A 46 -9.07 -4.97 4.17
C VAL A 46 -9.91 -4.11 3.23
N LEU A 47 -9.40 -2.95 2.83
CA LEU A 47 -10.09 -2.06 1.90
C LEU A 47 -10.36 -2.75 0.55
N LEU A 48 -9.35 -3.45 0.00
CA LEU A 48 -9.48 -4.18 -1.25
C LEU A 48 -10.55 -5.28 -1.15
N ILE A 49 -10.55 -6.06 -0.06
CA ILE A 49 -11.56 -7.10 0.17
C ILE A 49 -12.95 -6.47 0.22
N VAL A 50 -13.13 -5.36 0.95
CA VAL A 50 -14.41 -4.64 1.01
C VAL A 50 -14.83 -4.20 -0.40
N MET A 51 -13.94 -3.59 -1.18
CA MET A 51 -14.26 -3.15 -2.54
C MET A 51 -14.62 -4.30 -3.47
N ILE A 52 -13.90 -5.44 -3.38
CA ILE A 52 -14.20 -6.65 -4.16
C ILE A 52 -15.62 -7.14 -3.84
N ARG A 53 -15.98 -7.17 -2.55
CA ARG A 53 -17.32 -7.61 -2.11
C ARG A 53 -18.41 -6.65 -2.55
N LEU A 54 -18.19 -5.35 -2.43
CA LEU A 54 -19.13 -4.32 -2.90
C LEU A 54 -19.31 -4.36 -4.42
N ALA A 55 -18.27 -4.74 -5.16
CA ALA A 55 -18.34 -4.91 -6.62
C ALA A 55 -18.98 -6.25 -7.06
N GLY A 56 -19.45 -7.09 -6.12
CA GLY A 56 -20.04 -8.41 -6.42
C GLY A 56 -19.04 -9.42 -6.99
N ARG A 57 -17.73 -9.20 -6.80
CA ARG A 57 -16.67 -10.09 -7.29
C ARG A 57 -16.22 -11.07 -6.22
N SER A 58 -15.73 -12.23 -6.64
CA SER A 58 -15.13 -13.23 -5.75
C SER A 58 -13.61 -13.06 -5.67
N LEU A 59 -13.04 -13.57 -4.57
CA LEU A 59 -11.58 -13.70 -4.45
C LEU A 59 -11.06 -14.78 -5.40
N PRO A 60 -9.79 -14.69 -5.85
CA PRO A 60 -9.18 -15.75 -6.64
C PRO A 60 -9.21 -17.08 -5.88
N THR A 61 -9.61 -18.15 -6.57
CA THR A 61 -9.70 -19.50 -5.97
C THR A 61 -8.52 -20.39 -6.35
N THR A 62 -7.71 -20.01 -7.34
CA THR A 62 -6.61 -20.83 -7.85
C THR A 62 -5.31 -20.59 -7.07
N ARG A 63 -4.60 -21.67 -6.73
CA ARG A 63 -3.27 -21.59 -6.07
C ARG A 63 -2.26 -20.79 -6.89
N GLN A 64 -2.36 -20.83 -8.22
CA GLN A 64 -1.49 -20.06 -9.11
C GLN A 64 -1.69 -18.55 -8.94
N ALA A 65 -2.93 -18.08 -8.84
CA ALA A 65 -3.22 -16.66 -8.62
C ALA A 65 -2.65 -16.17 -7.27
N TRP A 66 -2.78 -16.98 -6.22
CA TRP A 66 -2.19 -16.68 -4.92
C TRP A 66 -0.66 -16.71 -4.94
N LYS A 67 -0.04 -17.66 -5.65
CA LYS A 67 1.42 -17.72 -5.79
C LYS A 67 1.96 -16.49 -6.53
N LEU A 68 1.34 -16.11 -7.64
CA LEU A 68 1.72 -14.91 -8.39
C LEU A 68 1.51 -13.66 -7.56
N GLY A 69 0.37 -13.54 -6.87
CA GLY A 69 0.07 -12.43 -5.96
C GLY A 69 1.08 -12.31 -4.82
N ALA A 70 1.50 -13.44 -4.23
CA ALA A 70 2.52 -13.45 -3.18
C ALA A 70 3.89 -13.01 -3.70
N VAL A 71 4.32 -13.50 -4.87
CA VAL A 71 5.59 -13.09 -5.50
C VAL A 71 5.56 -11.60 -5.86
N MET A 72 4.49 -11.13 -6.48
CA MET A 72 4.30 -9.72 -6.83
C MET A 72 4.26 -8.85 -5.57
N GLY A 73 3.51 -9.25 -4.55
CA GLY A 73 3.44 -8.54 -3.27
C GLY A 73 4.79 -8.45 -2.59
N LEU A 74 5.56 -9.53 -2.57
CA LEU A 74 6.90 -9.52 -1.96
C LEU A 74 7.86 -8.61 -2.73
N LEU A 75 7.94 -8.76 -4.06
CA LEU A 75 8.94 -8.09 -4.88
C LEU A 75 8.60 -6.63 -5.21
N ASN A 76 7.31 -6.29 -5.36
CA ASN A 76 6.88 -4.93 -5.72
C ASN A 76 6.44 -4.09 -4.52
N LEU A 77 5.96 -4.71 -3.45
CA LEU A 77 5.45 -3.98 -2.29
C LEU A 77 6.38 -4.16 -1.10
N SER A 78 6.48 -5.36 -0.54
CA SER A 78 7.12 -5.57 0.76
C SER A 78 8.59 -5.19 0.76
N VAL A 79 9.40 -5.73 -0.16
CA VAL A 79 10.84 -5.46 -0.20
C VAL A 79 11.13 -3.98 -0.47
N PRO A 80 10.54 -3.34 -1.51
CA PRO A 80 10.77 -1.92 -1.77
C PRO A 80 10.30 -1.01 -0.63
N PHE A 81 9.10 -1.22 -0.09
CA PHE A 81 8.56 -0.33 0.95
C PHE A 81 9.28 -0.49 2.29
N VAL A 82 9.70 -1.71 2.67
CA VAL A 82 10.50 -1.90 3.88
C VAL A 82 11.86 -1.23 3.71
N THR A 83 12.52 -1.42 2.57
CA THR A 83 13.82 -0.80 2.31
C THR A 83 13.71 0.73 2.28
N MET A 84 12.64 1.27 1.69
CA MET A 84 12.34 2.70 1.71
C MET A 84 12.10 3.22 3.13
N ALA A 85 11.34 2.50 3.95
CA ALA A 85 11.06 2.88 5.34
C ALA A 85 12.33 2.85 6.20
N ILE A 86 13.22 1.87 5.98
CA ILE A 86 14.55 1.82 6.59
C ILE A 86 15.38 3.03 6.14
N ALA A 87 15.44 3.31 4.83
CA ALA A 87 16.17 4.48 4.33
C ALA A 87 15.65 5.79 4.93
N LEU A 88 14.33 5.94 5.08
CA LEU A 88 13.70 7.11 5.67
C LEU A 88 14.00 7.26 7.17
N GLN A 89 14.23 6.16 7.88
CA GLN A 89 14.59 6.18 9.30
C GLN A 89 15.97 6.81 9.54
N PHE A 90 16.88 6.73 8.58
CA PHE A 90 18.25 7.24 8.66
C PHE A 90 18.48 8.54 7.86
N ALA A 91 17.43 9.16 7.34
CA ALA A 91 17.48 10.36 6.48
C ALA A 91 16.93 11.62 7.17
#